data_AF-A0A1H0D5Q7-F1
#
_entry.id   AF-A0A1H0D5Q7-F1
#
_cell.length_a   1.000
_cell.length_b   1.000
_cell.length_c   1.000
_cell.angle_alpha   90.00
_cell.angle_beta   90.00
_cell.angle_gamma   90.00
#
_symmetry.space_group_name_H-M   'P 1'
#
loop_
_entity.id
_entity.type
_entity.pdbx_description
1 polymer ?
#
loop_
_entity_poly.entity_id
_entity_poly.type
_entity_poly.pdbx_seq_one_letter_code
_entity_poly.pdbx_strand_id
1 'polypeptide(L)' 'MALMVGSLYDALRSANVTEEKARKAAEEVADFQKQIGDARTDIAVLKRMMGFVLAGVVSLLFLQLRTLS' A
#
# COMPACT_ATOMS: atom_id res chain seq x y z
N MET A 1 9.61 1.63 -5.58
CA MET A 1 9.68 2.54 -4.42
C MET A 1 11.09 3.12 -4.23
N ALA A 2 12.17 2.33 -4.27
CA ALA A 2 13.55 2.86 -4.26
C ALA A 2 13.84 3.95 -5.33
N LEU A 3 13.19 3.87 -6.50
CA LEU A 3 13.28 4.86 -7.57
C LEU A 3 12.81 6.27 -7.15
N MET A 4 11.81 6.41 -6.27
CA MET A 4 11.32 7.72 -5.83
C MET A 4 12.29 8.43 -4.89
N VAL A 5 12.98 7.67 -4.03
CA VAL A 5 14.00 8.22 -3.12
C VAL A 5 15.25 8.64 -3.89
N GLY A 6 15.65 7.86 -4.91
CA GLY A 6 16.71 8.26 -5.83
C GLY A 6 16.39 9.58 -6.55
N SER A 7 15.18 9.71 -7.10
CA SER A 7 14.76 10.96 -7.76
C SER A 7 14.68 12.16 -6.81
N LEU A 8 14.32 11.95 -5.54
CA LEU A 8 14.31 13.01 -4.54
C LEU A 8 15.73 13.46 -4.18
N TYR A 9 16.65 12.50 -4.00
CA TYR A 9 18.06 12.80 -3.75
C TYR A 9 18.68 13.58 -4.92
N ASP A 10 18.44 13.14 -6.16
CA ASP A 10 18.94 13.80 -7.37
C ASP A 10 18.37 15.22 -7.51
N ALA A 11 17.07 15.41 -7.21
CA ALA A 11 16.44 16.72 -7.20
C ALA A 11 17.07 17.65 -6.14
N LEU A 12 17.28 17.17 -4.91
CA LEU A 12 17.91 17.96 -3.85
C LEU A 12 19.38 18.29 -4.16
N ARG A 13 20.11 17.35 -4.75
CA ARG A 13 21.48 17.56 -5.25
C ARG A 13 21.50 18.64 -6.34
N SER A 14 20.55 18.58 -7.29
CA SER A 14 20.42 19.58 -8.36
C SER A 14 20.05 20.98 -7.84
N ALA A 15 19.39 21.07 -6.69
CA ALA A 15 19.07 22.32 -5.99
C ALA A 15 20.21 22.83 -5.08
N ASN A 16 21.41 22.24 -5.19
CA ASN A 16 22.61 22.59 -4.42
C ASN A 16 22.43 22.45 -2.89
N VAL A 17 21.53 21.56 -2.45
CA VAL A 17 21.33 21.21 -1.04
C VAL A 17 22.52 20.40 -0.55
N THR A 18 22.98 20.65 0.69
CA THR A 18 24.09 19.90 1.29
C THR A 18 23.79 18.41 1.36
N GLU A 19 24.81 17.60 1.12
CA GLU A 19 24.68 16.14 1.00
C GLU A 19 24.03 15.48 2.22
N GLU A 20 24.33 16.00 3.41
CA GLU A 20 23.73 15.57 4.67
C GLU A 20 22.22 15.82 4.72
N LYS A 21 21.75 16.98 4.24
CA LYS A 21 20.31 17.30 4.18
C LYS A 21 19.60 16.49 3.11
N ALA A 22 20.22 16.31 1.95
CA ALA A 22 19.67 15.49 0.87
C ALA A 22 19.51 14.02 1.29
N ARG A 23 20.51 13.47 1.97
CA ARG A 23 20.46 12.11 2.51
C ARG A 23 19.40 11.96 3.60
N LYS A 24 19.29 12.92 4.52
CA LYS A 24 18.30 12.86 5.60
C LYS A 24 16.85 12.90 5.07
N ALA A 25 16.58 13.74 4.07
CA ALA A 25 15.28 13.78 3.40
C ALA A 25 14.99 12.47 2.64
N ALA A 26 15.99 11.89 1.99
CA ALA A 26 15.88 10.59 1.34
C ALA A 26 15.58 9.45 2.34
N GLU A 27 16.23 9.46 3.50
CA GLU A 27 15.99 8.49 4.59
C GLU A 27 14.57 8.61 5.17
N GLU A 28 14.09 9.82 5.46
CA GLU A 28 12.72 10.03 5.95
C GLU A 28 11.67 9.51 4.94
N VAL A 29 11.86 9.80 3.65
CA VAL A 29 10.94 9.33 2.60
C VAL A 29 11.04 7.82 2.38
N ALA A 30 12.22 7.21 2.53
CA ALA A 30 12.36 5.77 2.49
C ALA A 30 11.56 5.08 3.61
N ASP A 31 11.55 5.66 4.80
CA ASP A 31 10.82 5.12 5.94
C ASP A 31 9.29 5.21 5.73
N PHE A 32 8.80 6.33 5.19
CA PHE A 32 7.38 6.44 4.78
C PHE A 32 7.00 5.44 3.70
N GLN A 33 7.88 5.17 2.74
CA GLN A 33 7.60 4.17 1.70
C GLN A 33 7.48 2.76 2.26
N LYS A 34 8.28 2.42 3.27
CA LYS A 34 8.15 1.13 3.97
C LYS A 34 6.78 1.02 4.64
N GLN A 35 6.37 2.02 5.41
CA GLN A 35 5.07 2.05 6.07
C GLN A 35 3.91 1.98 5.08
N ILE A 36 4.00 2.67 3.94
CA ILE A 36 3.01 2.61 2.86
C ILE A 36 2.97 1.22 2.21
N GLY A 37 4.13 0.57 2.04
CA GLY A 37 4.24 -0.79 1.52
C GLY A 37 3.55 -1.81 2.43
N ASP A 38 3.79 -1.72 3.73
CA ASP A 38 3.17 -2.57 4.74
C ASP A 38 1.64 -2.35 4.75
N ALA A 39 1.19 -1.09 4.80
CA ALA A 39 -0.23 -0.76 4.76
C ALA A 39 -0.94 -1.26 3.48
N ARG A 40 -0.29 -1.19 2.30
CA ARG A 40 -0.84 -1.74 1.05
C ARG A 40 -0.99 -3.26 1.13
N THR A 41 -0.05 -3.93 1.77
CA THR A 41 -0.10 -5.39 1.96
C THR A 41 -1.27 -5.77 2.86
N ASP A 42 -1.43 -5.08 3.98
CA ASP A 42 -2.55 -5.29 4.90
C ASP A 42 -3.90 -5.04 4.21
N ILE A 43 -4.03 -3.95 3.45
CA ILE A 43 -5.22 -3.64 2.66
C ILE A 43 -5.49 -4.74 1.61
N ALA A 44 -4.46 -5.29 0.98
CA ALA A 44 -4.62 -6.37 0.02
C ALA A 44 -5.15 -7.65 0.67
N VAL A 45 -4.67 -7.98 1.87
CA VAL A 45 -5.15 -9.11 2.68
C VAL A 45 -6.60 -8.87 3.11
N LEU A 46 -6.91 -7.69 3.66
CA LEU A 46 -8.27 -7.28 4.04
C LEU A 46 -9.24 -7.37 2.86
N LYS A 47 -8.85 -6.89 1.67
CA LYS A 47 -9.67 -6.99 0.46
C LYS A 47 -9.96 -8.45 0.10
N ARG A 48 -8.97 -9.34 0.20
CA ARG A 48 -9.17 -10.78 -0.05
C ARG A 48 -10.13 -11.41 0.96
N MET A 49 -9.96 -11.13 2.26
CA MET A 49 -10.85 -11.63 3.31
C MET A 49 -12.28 -11.14 3.10
N MET A 50 -12.47 -9.86 2.79
CA MET A 50 -13.78 -9.29 2.51
C MET A 50 -14.42 -9.94 1.27
N GLY A 51 -13.63 -10.26 0.24
CA GLY A 51 -14.09 -11.05 -0.91
C GLY A 51 -14.63 -12.43 -0.53
N PHE A 52 -13.94 -13.14 0.36
CA PHE A 52 -14.42 -14.43 0.88
C PHE A 52 -15.71 -14.30 1.68
N VAL A 53 -15.80 -13.29 2.56
CA VAL A 53 -17.01 -13.03 3.34
C VAL A 53 -18.19 -12.74 2.42
N LEU A 54 -18.01 -11.86 1.43
CA LEU A 54 -19.05 -11.54 0.45
C LEU A 54 -19.48 -12.76 -0.36
N ALA A 55 -18.54 -13.58 -0.82
CA ALA A 55 -18.85 -14.82 -1.52
C ALA A 55 -19.65 -15.80 -0.64
N GLY A 56 -19.30 -15.90 0.65
CA GLY A 56 -20.05 -16.68 1.63
C GLY A 56 -21.49 -16.18 1.81
N VAL A 57 -21.68 -14.86 1.96
CA VAL A 57 -23.01 -14.25 2.08
C VAL A 57 -23.85 -14.51 0.82
N VAL A 58 -23.28 -14.30 -0.38
CA VAL A 58 -23.98 -14.59 -1.64
C VAL A 58 -24.34 -16.07 -1.76
N SER A 59 -23.45 -16.97 -1.34
CA SER A 59 -23.70 -18.42 -1.34
C SER A 59 -24.86 -18.80 -0.42
N LEU A 60 -24.92 -18.21 0.78
CA LEU A 60 -26.02 -18.42 1.72
C LEU A 60 -27.35 -17.87 1.19
N LEU A 61 -27.34 -16.67 0.60
CA LEU A 61 -28.52 -16.09 -0.02
C LEU A 61 -29.03 -16.96 -1.17
N PHE A 62 -28.14 -17.49 -2.00
CA PHE A 62 -28.49 -18.40 -3.09
C PHE A 62 -29.11 -19.70 -2.56
N LEU A 63 -28.55 -20.27 -1.49
CA LEU A 63 -29.09 -21.46 -0.85
C LEU A 63 -30.50 -21.20 -0.28
N GLN A 64 -30.70 -20.07 0.40
CA GLN A 64 -32.01 -19.69 0.93
C GLN A 64 -33.06 -19.50 -0.16
N LEU A 65 -32.68 -18.85 -1.27
CA LEU A 65 -33.59 -18.66 -2.40
C LEU A 65 -34.00 -20.01 -3.02
N ARG A 66 -33.09 -20.98 -3.08
CA ARG A 66 -33.40 -22.35 -3.53
C ARG A 66 -34.34 -23.10 -2.60
N THR A 67 -34.27 -22.86 -1.28
CA THR A 67 -35.16 -23.52 -0.32
C THR A 67 -36.56 -22.92 -0.24
N LEU A 68 -36.75 -21.68 -0.71
CA LEU A 68 -38.05 -20.99 -0.74
C LEU A 68 -38.80 -21.12 -2.08
N SER A 69 -38.14 -21.56 -3.15
CA SER A 69 -38.73 -21.85 -4.46
C SER A 69 -39.05 -23.34 -4.63
#